data_AF-A0A392VRL7-F1
#
_entry.id   AF-A0A392VRL7-F1
#
_cell.length_a   1.000
_cell.length_b   1.000
_cell.length_c   1.000
_cell.angle_alpha   90.00
_cell.angle_beta   90.00
_cell.angle_gamma   90.00
#
_symmetry.space_group_name_H-M   'P 1'
#
loop_
_entity.id
_entity.type
_entity.pdbx_description
1 polymer ?
#
loop_
_entity_poly.entity_id
_entity_poly.type
_entity_poly.pdbx_seq_one_letter_code
_entity_poly.pdbx_strand_id
1 'polypeptide(L)' 'EHKEEKLKDKEPGTEKIYRPIPDGDFEIMPFGEDPTKGVNIGTGLPDLVKRQLEACLKENAEQWH' A
#
# COMPACT_ATOMS: atom_id res chain seq x y z
N GLU A 1 0.24 4.07 -20.69
CA GLU A 1 1.64 4.44 -21.01
C GLU A 1 2.26 5.09 -19.77
N HIS A 2 3.02 4.33 -18.97
CA HIS A 2 3.84 4.89 -17.89
C HIS A 2 5.29 4.69 -18.27
N LYS A 3 5.95 5.82 -18.52
CA LYS A 3 7.26 5.95 -19.12
C LYS A 3 8.33 5.54 -18.10
N GLU A 4 8.97 4.41 -18.37
CA GLU A 4 10.16 3.91 -17.69
C GLU A 4 11.33 4.89 -17.92
N GLU A 5 11.66 5.71 -16.93
CA GLU A 5 12.87 6.54 -16.98
C GLU A 5 14.07 5.67 -16.58
N LYS A 6 14.88 5.34 -17.59
CA LYS A 6 16.15 4.62 -17.48
C LYS A 6 17.06 5.23 -16.42
N LEU A 7 17.33 4.48 -15.35
CA LEU A 7 18.53 4.66 -14.53
C LEU A 7 19.71 4.04 -15.28
N LYS A 8 20.40 4.84 -16.11
CA LYS A 8 21.74 4.50 -16.58
C LYS A 8 22.78 5.04 -15.61
N ASP A 9 23.71 4.16 -15.25
CA ASP A 9 25.05 4.42 -14.70
C ASP A 9 25.13 4.81 -13.21
N LYS A 10 25.24 3.83 -12.28
CA LYS A 10 25.95 3.97 -10.97
C LYS A 10 26.48 2.62 -10.42
N GLU A 11 27.79 2.62 -10.16
CA GLU A 11 28.63 1.80 -9.25
C GLU A 11 28.27 0.32 -8.95
N PRO A 12 29.17 -0.65 -9.22
CA PRO A 12 28.95 -2.07 -8.92
C PRO A 12 29.00 -2.30 -7.41
N GLY A 13 27.83 -2.31 -6.75
CA GLY A 13 27.70 -2.57 -5.32
C GLY A 13 26.54 -1.85 -4.61
N THR A 14 25.87 -0.92 -5.29
CA THR A 14 24.73 -0.16 -4.73
C THR A 14 23.44 -0.34 -5.54
N GLU A 15 23.24 -1.51 -6.17
CA GLU A 15 21.98 -1.87 -6.80
C GLU A 15 20.90 -2.00 -5.71
N LYS A 16 20.25 -0.87 -5.40
CA LYS A 16 18.94 -0.86 -4.77
C LYS A 16 18.04 -1.60 -5.74
N ILE A 17 17.73 -2.86 -5.46
CA ILE A 17 16.80 -3.67 -6.23
C ILE A 17 15.47 -2.91 -6.20
N TYR A 18 15.22 -2.11 -7.23
CA TYR A 18 13.97 -1.40 -7.40
C TYR A 18 12.93 -2.47 -7.72
N ARG A 19 12.11 -2.80 -6.72
CA ARG A 19 10.90 -3.56 -6.94
C ARG A 19 9.82 -2.52 -7.20
N PRO A 20 9.44 -2.25 -8.46
CA PRO A 20 8.30 -1.39 -8.71
C PRO A 20 7.13 -1.94 -7.91
N ILE A 21 6.43 -1.06 -7.21
CA ILE A 21 5.15 -1.42 -6.61
C ILE A 21 4.30 -1.91 -7.78
N PRO A 22 3.81 -3.16 -7.77
CA PRO A 22 3.00 -3.64 -8.86
C PRO A 22 1.81 -2.69 -9.02
N ASP A 23 1.49 -2.33 -10.27
CA ASP A 23 0.38 -1.47 -10.66
C ASP A 23 -0.99 -2.14 -10.39
N GLY A 24 -1.14 -2.79 -9.23
CA GLY A 24 -2.37 -3.43 -8.81
C GLY A 24 -3.46 -2.40 -8.52
N ASP A 25 -4.70 -2.85 -8.63
CA ASP A 25 -5.85 -2.05 -8.24
C ASP A 25 -5.98 -2.05 -6.71
N PHE A 26 -6.09 -0.86 -6.14
CA PHE A 26 -6.26 -0.65 -4.70
C PHE A 26 -7.43 0.28 -4.41
N GLU A 27 -8.06 0.08 -3.27
CA GLU A 27 -9.03 1.00 -2.68
C GLU A 27 -8.43 1.64 -1.43
N ILE A 28 -8.70 2.93 -1.25
CA ILE A 28 -8.30 3.66 -0.03
C ILE A 28 -9.42 3.48 0.99
N MET A 29 -9.12 2.83 2.12
CA MET A 29 -10.03 2.79 3.27
C MET A 29 -9.59 3.82 4.33
N PRO A 30 -10.54 4.56 4.94
CA PRO A 30 -10.22 5.48 6.03
C PRO A 30 -9.68 4.71 7.24
N PHE A 31 -8.63 5.23 7.86
CA PHE A 31 -7.98 4.61 9.02
C PHE A 31 -7.88 5.61 10.18
N GLY A 32 -8.67 5.38 11.23
CA GLY A 32 -8.81 6.30 12.36
C GLY A 32 -9.66 7.53 12.04
N GLU A 33 -9.51 8.59 12.83
CA GLU A 33 -10.31 9.83 12.69
C GLU A 33 -9.81 10.77 11.59
N ASP A 34 -8.54 10.66 11.18
CA ASP A 34 -7.96 11.54 10.18
C ASP A 34 -8.29 11.04 8.76
N PRO A 35 -9.14 11.74 7.99
CA PRO A 35 -9.53 11.32 6.64
C PRO A 35 -8.37 11.39 5.64
N THR A 36 -7.24 12.01 6.01
CA THR A 36 -6.02 12.04 5.19
C THR A 36 -5.14 10.80 5.40
N LYS A 37 -5.40 10.02 6.45
CA LYS A 37 -4.69 8.78 6.77
C LYS A 37 -5.51 7.60 6.26
N GLY A 38 -5.38 7.33 4.96
CA GLY A 38 -5.99 6.16 4.32
C GLY A 38 -5.03 4.97 4.22
N VAL A 39 -5.55 3.76 4.29
CA VAL A 39 -4.81 2.51 4.02
C VAL A 39 -5.21 1.98 2.65
N ASN A 40 -4.22 1.70 1.80
CA ASN A 40 -4.43 1.10 0.48
C ASN A 40 -4.64 -0.41 0.62
N ILE A 41 -5.78 -0.92 0.14
CA ILE A 41 -6.20 -2.31 0.22
C ILE A 41 -6.34 -2.84 -1.21
N GLY A 42 -5.71 -3.97 -1.54
CA GLY A 42 -5.84 -4.55 -2.88
C GLY A 42 -7.26 -5.02 -3.17
N THR A 43 -7.78 -4.72 -4.36
CA THR A 43 -9.13 -5.14 -4.79
C THR A 43 -9.26 -6.65 -5.00
N GLY A 44 -8.14 -7.36 -5.17
CA GLY A 44 -8.11 -8.81 -5.34
C GLY A 44 -8.30 -9.63 -4.07
N LEU A 45 -8.52 -8.99 -2.91
CA LEU A 45 -8.77 -9.71 -1.66
C LEU A 45 -10.19 -10.30 -1.63
N PRO A 46 -10.36 -11.56 -1.18
CA PRO A 46 -11.68 -12.11 -0.91
C PRO A 46 -12.45 -11.26 0.11
N ASP A 47 -13.77 -11.10 -0.06
CA ASP A 47 -14.61 -10.26 0.81
C ASP A 47 -14.45 -10.56 2.30
N LEU A 48 -14.38 -11.85 2.64
CA LEU A 48 -14.22 -12.30 4.03
C LEU A 48 -12.89 -11.81 4.63
N VAL A 49 -11.82 -11.79 3.84
CA VAL A 49 -10.50 -11.29 4.28
C VAL A 49 -10.53 -9.78 4.38
N LYS A 50 -11.13 -9.09 3.40
CA LYS A 50 -11.27 -7.63 3.39
C LYS A 50 -11.98 -7.12 4.64
N ARG A 51 -13.10 -7.74 5.01
CA ARG A 51 -13.87 -7.38 6.22
C ARG A 51 -13.11 -7.64 7.52
N GLN A 52 -12.39 -8.75 7.63
CA GLN A 52 -11.57 -9.05 8.81
C GLN A 52 -10.42 -8.06 8.95
N LEU A 53 -9.77 -7.71 7.84
CA LEU A 53 -8.72 -6.70 7.81
C LEU A 53 -9.25 -5.33 8.23
N GLU A 54 -10.42 -4.93 7.70
CA GLU A 54 -11.08 -3.67 8.10
C GLU A 54 -11.37 -3.61 9.60
N ALA A 55 -11.92 -4.68 10.18
CA ALA A 55 -12.20 -4.77 11.60
C ALA A 55 -10.93 -4.65 12.45
N CYS A 56 -9.87 -5.37 12.07
CA CYS A 56 -8.58 -5.30 12.74
C CYS A 56 -7.96 -3.90 12.66
N LEU A 57 -8.02 -3.26 11.51
CA LEU A 57 -7.51 -1.91 11.32
C LEU A 57 -8.24 -0.89 12.20
N LYS A 58 -9.58 -0.99 12.28
CA LYS A 58 -10.39 -0.12 13.16
C LYS A 58 -10.04 -0.30 14.64
N GLU A 59 -9.98 -1.54 15.11
CA GLU A 59 -9.61 -1.87 16.50
C GLU A 59 -8.20 -1.37 16.85
N ASN A 60 -7.27 -1.46 15.90
CA ASN A 60 -5.92 -0.92 16.09
C ASN A 60 -5.96 0.61 16.18
N ALA A 61 -6.65 1.30 15.27
CA ALA A 61 -6.72 2.76 15.25
C ALA A 61 -7.24 3.34 16.58
N GLU A 62 -8.24 2.70 17.19
CA GLU A 62 -8.81 3.11 18.48
C GLU A 62 -7.86 2.91 19.67
N GLN A 63 -6.91 1.97 19.57
CA GLN A 63 -5.93 1.68 20.63
C GLN A 63 -4.74 2.68 20.67
N TRP A 64 -4.61 3.58 19.69
CA TRP A 64 -3.53 4.59 19.66
C TRP A 64 -3.88 5.91 20.39
N HIS A 65 -4.95 5.95 21.18
CA HIS A 65 -5.28 7.05 22.10
C HIS A 65 -4.60 6.90 23.47
#